data_AF-A0A4Q7IYB8-F1
#
_entry.id   AF-A0A4Q7IYB8-F1
#
_cell.length_a   1.000
_cell.length_b   1.000
_cell.length_c   1.000
_cell.angle_alpha   90.00
_cell.angle_beta   90.00
_cell.angle_gamma   90.00
#
_symmetry.space_group_name_H-M   'P 1'
#
loop_
_entity.id
_entity.type
_entity.pdbx_description
1 polymer ?
#
loop_
_entity_poly.entity_id
_entity_poly.type
_entity_poly.pdbx_seq_one_letter_code
_entity_poly.pdbx_strand_id
1 'polypeptide(L)'
;MRDKRTFLRRVAAVSAAAAALTTLGSVSASADETGVLDATGCNDNACIKVEGDANRYTATGWYQANAPGMNPTVGHFVMTGPNLSLTEVDREYKHLEYSYSGTSHGAGQVCVELVTTNGTAGKPCVEVS
;
A
#
# COMPACT_ATOMS: atom_id res chain seq x y z
N MET A 1 46.08 1.87 19.18
CA MET A 1 46.67 2.31 17.91
C MET A 1 47.25 1.10 17.18
N ARG A 2 46.63 0.66 16.07
CA ARG A 2 47.03 -0.35 15.06
C ARG A 2 45.88 -0.35 14.03
N ASP A 3 46.02 -0.54 12.73
CA ASP A 3 46.98 -0.09 11.73
C ASP A 3 46.18 -0.06 10.40
N LYS A 4 46.66 0.66 9.39
CA LYS A 4 45.93 1.03 8.16
C LYS A 4 45.92 -0.10 7.10
N ARG A 5 45.03 0.10 6.10
CA ARG A 5 45.01 -0.48 4.72
C ARG A 5 44.28 -1.83 4.63
N THR A 6 43.37 -2.08 3.69
CA THR A 6 43.60 -1.98 2.24
C THR A 6 42.26 -2.01 1.48
N PHE A 7 42.11 -1.08 0.55
CA PHE A 7 41.11 -1.02 -0.50
C PHE A 7 41.54 -1.94 -1.67
N LEU A 8 40.61 -2.68 -2.32
CA LEU A 8 40.60 -3.14 -3.74
C LEU A 8 39.63 -4.35 -3.89
N ARG A 9 38.41 -4.16 -4.41
CA ARG A 9 37.95 -4.32 -5.82
C ARG A 9 38.00 -5.75 -6.41
N ARG A 10 36.78 -6.31 -6.64
CA ARG A 10 36.23 -6.94 -7.89
C ARG A 10 36.93 -8.25 -8.39
N VAL A 11 36.31 -9.32 -8.94
CA VAL A 11 35.10 -9.60 -9.76
C VAL A 11 34.72 -11.10 -9.66
N ALA A 12 33.41 -11.37 -9.74
CA ALA A 12 32.62 -12.54 -10.21
C ALA A 12 33.22 -13.93 -10.52
N ALA A 13 32.47 -14.98 -10.20
CA ALA A 13 31.64 -15.77 -11.14
C ALA A 13 30.90 -16.90 -10.37
N VAL A 14 29.57 -16.84 -10.24
CA VAL A 14 28.54 -17.57 -11.03
C VAL A 14 28.66 -19.10 -10.95
N SER A 15 27.65 -19.74 -10.34
CA SER A 15 27.06 -20.98 -10.88
C SER A 15 25.62 -21.09 -10.39
N ALA A 16 24.72 -21.15 -11.37
CA ALA A 16 23.28 -21.16 -11.25
C ALA A 16 22.74 -22.55 -10.85
N ALA A 17 21.57 -22.56 -10.22
CA ALA A 17 20.57 -23.61 -10.44
C ALA A 17 19.18 -23.00 -10.18
N ALA A 18 18.36 -23.02 -11.24
CA ALA A 18 17.00 -22.51 -11.27
C ALA A 18 16.00 -23.57 -10.81
N ALA A 19 14.92 -23.11 -10.16
CA ALA A 19 13.55 -23.65 -10.13
C ALA A 19 12.85 -23.02 -8.92
N ALA A 20 11.62 -22.51 -8.94
CA ALA A 20 10.55 -22.56 -9.92
C ALA A 20 9.67 -21.31 -9.73
N LEU A 21 8.94 -20.94 -10.79
CA LEU A 21 7.86 -19.96 -10.77
C LEU A 21 6.79 -20.35 -9.75
N THR A 22 6.47 -19.43 -8.84
CA THR A 22 5.08 -19.06 -8.57
C THR A 22 5.00 -17.55 -8.52
N THR A 23 4.50 -16.99 -9.61
CA THR A 23 3.99 -15.64 -9.72
C THR A 23 2.87 -15.41 -8.71
N LEU A 24 3.13 -14.65 -7.65
CA LEU A 24 2.12 -13.79 -7.06
C LEU A 24 2.68 -12.38 -6.98
N GLY A 25 1.99 -11.48 -7.64
CA GLY A 25 2.45 -10.14 -7.98
C GLY A 25 2.79 -9.32 -6.74
N SER A 26 4.09 -9.15 -6.51
CA SER A 26 4.61 -7.98 -5.84
C SER A 26 4.40 -6.78 -6.77
N VAL A 27 3.25 -6.12 -6.63
CA VAL A 27 3.03 -4.78 -7.19
C VAL A 27 4.09 -3.85 -6.62
N SER A 28 5.15 -3.68 -7.40
CA SER A 28 6.15 -2.64 -7.19
C SER A 28 5.48 -1.35 -7.66
N ALA A 29 4.92 -0.57 -6.73
CA ALA A 29 4.48 0.78 -7.04
C ALA A 29 5.73 1.60 -7.37
N SER A 30 5.95 1.82 -8.66
CA SER A 30 6.88 2.79 -9.22
C SER A 30 6.53 4.18 -8.74
N ALA A 31 7.41 4.78 -7.94
CA ALA A 31 7.39 6.20 -7.62
C ALA A 31 7.74 6.99 -8.89
N ASP A 32 6.74 7.56 -9.54
CA ASP A 32 6.92 8.52 -10.63
C ASP A 32 7.00 9.91 -9.99
N GLU A 33 8.19 10.48 -9.96
CA GLU A 33 8.44 11.85 -9.53
C GLU A 33 7.99 12.82 -10.61
N THR A 34 6.77 13.38 -10.51
CA THR A 34 6.49 14.74 -11.00
C THR A 34 5.21 15.32 -10.37
N GLY A 35 5.38 16.26 -9.43
CA GLY A 35 4.42 17.34 -9.15
C GLY A 35 3.04 16.93 -8.59
N VAL A 36 2.87 17.11 -7.28
CA VAL A 36 1.74 16.62 -6.45
C VAL A 36 1.82 15.10 -6.32
N LEU A 37 2.38 14.62 -5.20
CA LEU A 37 2.70 13.21 -4.97
C LEU A 37 1.42 12.40 -4.68
N ASP A 38 0.56 12.30 -5.69
CA ASP A 38 -0.60 11.42 -5.64
C ASP A 38 -0.11 9.96 -5.68
N ALA A 39 0.00 9.32 -4.51
CA ALA A 39 0.40 7.93 -4.40
C ALA A 39 -0.83 7.01 -4.36
N THR A 40 -0.89 6.00 -5.23
CA THR A 40 -2.03 5.07 -5.30
C THR A 40 -1.57 3.62 -5.16
N GLY A 41 -2.32 2.80 -4.43
CA GLY A 41 -2.05 1.38 -4.28
C GLY A 41 -3.33 0.56 -4.10
N CYS A 42 -3.36 -0.66 -4.62
CA CYS A 42 -4.48 -1.59 -4.46
C CYS A 42 -3.98 -2.98 -4.10
N ASN A 43 -4.68 -3.67 -3.21
CA ASN A 43 -4.42 -5.04 -2.80
C ASN A 43 -5.74 -5.70 -2.36
N ASP A 44 -6.05 -6.87 -2.92
CA ASP A 44 -7.20 -7.72 -2.57
C ASP A 44 -8.56 -6.99 -2.41
N ASN A 45 -8.86 -6.05 -3.31
CA ASN A 45 -10.09 -5.23 -3.40
C ASN A 45 -10.13 -3.98 -2.52
N ALA A 46 -9.15 -3.79 -1.65
CA ALA A 46 -8.90 -2.52 -1.01
C ALA A 46 -7.96 -1.67 -1.88
N CYS A 47 -8.28 -0.40 -2.06
CA CYS A 47 -7.43 0.57 -2.72
C CYS A 47 -7.25 1.80 -1.83
N ILE A 48 -6.14 2.49 -2.02
CA ILE A 48 -5.80 3.75 -1.36
C ILE A 48 -5.22 4.74 -2.37
N LYS A 49 -5.56 6.01 -2.20
CA LYS A 49 -4.95 7.17 -2.82
C LYS A 49 -4.55 8.13 -1.71
N VAL A 50 -3.33 8.62 -1.74
CA VAL A 50 -2.90 9.71 -0.87
C VAL A 50 -2.49 10.88 -1.75
N GLU A 51 -3.06 12.06 -1.47
CA GLU A 51 -2.83 13.30 -2.19
C GLU A 51 -2.19 14.32 -1.24
N GLY A 52 -1.10 14.98 -1.64
CA GLY A 52 -0.40 15.97 -0.83
C GLY A 52 0.98 15.51 -0.36
N ASP A 53 1.46 16.08 0.75
CA ASP A 53 2.81 15.85 1.28
C ASP A 53 2.83 15.74 2.81
N ALA A 54 4.01 15.58 3.41
CA ALA A 54 4.16 15.47 4.85
C ALA A 54 3.66 16.70 5.65
N ASN A 55 3.50 17.87 5.06
CA ASN A 55 2.90 19.03 5.75
C ASN A 55 1.38 18.90 5.82
N ARG A 56 0.76 18.34 4.78
CA ARG A 56 -0.68 18.06 4.70
C ARG A 56 -0.96 17.07 3.58
N TYR A 57 -1.53 15.93 3.94
CA TYR A 57 -1.99 14.93 2.98
C TYR A 57 -3.44 14.52 3.25
N THR A 58 -4.14 14.12 2.20
CA THR A 58 -5.47 13.51 2.25
C THR A 58 -5.37 12.07 1.77
N ALA A 59 -5.71 11.13 2.63
CA ALA A 59 -5.78 9.72 2.31
C ALA A 59 -7.23 9.34 2.02
N THR A 60 -7.46 8.60 0.94
CA THR A 60 -8.76 8.10 0.50
C THR A 60 -8.63 6.61 0.26
N GLY A 61 -9.39 5.80 1.00
CA GLY A 61 -9.51 4.37 0.80
C GLY A 61 -10.80 4.04 0.08
N TRP A 62 -10.81 3.07 -0.83
CA TRP A 62 -12.04 2.60 -1.46
C TRP A 62 -12.03 1.11 -1.76
N TYR A 63 -13.24 0.58 -1.93
CA TYR A 63 -13.48 -0.78 -2.37
C TYR A 63 -13.57 -0.87 -3.90
N GLN A 64 -12.80 -1.78 -4.50
CA GLN A 64 -12.85 -2.04 -5.94
C GLN A 64 -13.63 -3.33 -6.24
N ALA A 65 -14.88 -3.17 -6.68
CA ALA A 65 -15.84 -4.27 -6.86
C ALA A 65 -15.59 -5.18 -8.09
N ASN A 66 -14.53 -4.95 -8.87
CA ASN A 66 -14.31 -5.62 -10.17
C ASN A 66 -13.51 -6.92 -10.10
N ALA A 67 -13.19 -7.45 -8.91
CA ALA A 67 -12.58 -8.78 -8.85
C ALA A 67 -13.63 -9.89 -9.10
N PRO A 68 -13.36 -10.84 -10.00
CA PRO A 68 -14.28 -11.92 -10.32
C PRO A 68 -14.55 -12.80 -9.08
N GLY A 69 -15.83 -13.06 -8.78
CA GLY A 69 -16.28 -13.90 -7.67
C GLY A 69 -16.70 -13.16 -6.41
N MET A 70 -16.76 -11.82 -6.43
CA MET A 70 -17.14 -11.04 -5.25
C MET A 70 -18.65 -10.89 -5.08
N ASN A 71 -19.15 -11.47 -3.99
CA ASN A 71 -20.47 -11.21 -3.43
C ASN A 71 -20.45 -9.90 -2.61
N PRO A 72 -21.61 -9.25 -2.41
CA PRO A 72 -21.71 -8.15 -1.45
C PRO A 72 -21.12 -8.57 -0.11
N THR A 73 -20.19 -7.76 0.37
CA THR A 73 -19.38 -8.09 1.55
C THR A 73 -19.68 -7.07 2.64
N VAL A 74 -19.94 -7.55 3.85
CA VAL A 74 -20.08 -6.70 5.04
C VAL A 74 -18.72 -6.56 5.69
N GLY A 75 -18.32 -5.33 5.98
CA GLY A 75 -17.04 -5.03 6.60
C GLY A 75 -16.84 -3.55 6.86
N HIS A 76 -15.62 -3.17 7.22
CA HIS A 76 -15.21 -1.77 7.36
C HIS A 76 -13.79 -1.57 6.86
N PHE A 77 -13.45 -0.30 6.59
CA PHE A 77 -12.08 0.11 6.35
C PHE A 77 -11.40 0.61 7.63
N VAL A 78 -10.14 0.22 7.80
CA VAL A 78 -9.22 0.81 8.78
C VAL A 78 -8.14 1.55 8.02
N MET A 79 -8.02 2.85 8.23
CA MET A 79 -7.00 3.69 7.62
C MET A 79 -6.03 4.18 8.70
N THR A 80 -4.75 3.95 8.48
CA THR A 80 -3.67 4.28 9.42
C THR A 80 -2.55 5.01 8.71
N GLY A 81 -1.92 5.96 9.37
CA GLY A 81 -0.79 6.71 8.83
C GLY A 81 -0.18 7.66 9.86
N PRO A 82 0.81 8.47 9.47
CA PRO A 82 1.37 9.49 10.34
C PRO A 82 0.28 10.45 10.83
N ASN A 83 0.06 10.48 12.15
CA ASN A 83 -1.00 11.24 12.81
C ASN A 83 -2.42 10.98 12.25
N LEU A 84 -2.65 9.81 11.63
CA LEU A 84 -3.94 9.44 11.05
C LEU A 84 -4.36 8.07 11.58
N SER A 85 -5.54 8.00 12.18
CA SER A 85 -6.17 6.75 12.57
C SER A 85 -7.67 6.92 12.40
N LEU A 86 -8.21 6.28 11.37
CA LEU A 86 -9.63 6.32 11.07
C LEU A 86 -10.16 4.90 10.90
N THR A 87 -11.35 4.66 11.43
CA THR A 87 -12.04 3.39 11.31
C THR A 87 -13.46 3.68 10.88
N GLU A 88 -13.83 3.16 9.73
CA GLU A 88 -15.21 3.22 9.25
C GLU A 88 -16.08 2.28 10.09
N VAL A 89 -17.37 2.57 10.20
CA VAL A 89 -18.33 1.64 10.78
C VAL A 89 -18.64 0.51 9.81
N ASP A 90 -18.99 -0.67 10.35
CA ASP A 90 -19.38 -1.82 9.54
C ASP A 90 -20.54 -1.50 8.60
N ARG A 91 -20.42 -1.95 7.36
CA ARG A 91 -21.36 -1.66 6.28
C ARG A 91 -21.27 -2.67 5.16
N GLU A 92 -22.35 -2.78 4.40
CA GLU A 92 -22.42 -3.67 3.25
C GLU A 92 -21.92 -2.94 1.99
N TYR A 93 -20.85 -3.45 1.38
CA TYR A 93 -20.29 -2.94 0.13
C TYR A 93 -21.00 -3.61 -1.06
N LYS A 94 -22.00 -2.93 -1.63
CA LYS A 94 -22.71 -3.34 -2.85
C LYS A 94 -22.31 -2.47 -4.04
N HIS A 95 -21.75 -3.08 -5.09
CA HIS A 95 -21.39 -2.40 -6.35
C HIS A 95 -20.50 -1.16 -6.17
N LEU A 96 -20.12 -0.56 -7.29
CA LEU A 96 -18.92 0.27 -7.44
C LEU A 96 -18.88 1.50 -6.54
N GLU A 97 -17.70 1.65 -5.93
CA GLU A 97 -17.10 2.88 -5.43
C GLU A 97 -17.73 3.48 -4.17
N TYR A 98 -17.38 2.85 -3.05
CA TYR A 98 -17.41 3.52 -1.77
C TYR A 98 -16.01 3.97 -1.40
N SER A 99 -15.86 5.27 -1.18
CA SER A 99 -14.64 5.87 -0.68
C SER A 99 -14.83 6.43 0.72
N TYR A 100 -13.77 6.37 1.50
CA TYR A 100 -13.67 6.93 2.84
C TYR A 100 -12.35 7.68 2.94
N SER A 101 -12.37 8.93 3.41
CA SER A 101 -11.19 9.78 3.37
C SER A 101 -10.94 10.53 4.67
N GLY A 102 -9.67 10.92 4.87
CA GLY A 102 -9.19 11.68 6.00
C GLY A 102 -7.97 12.51 5.65
N THR A 103 -7.83 13.66 6.30
CA THR A 103 -6.66 14.54 6.13
C THR A 103 -5.80 14.51 7.38
N SER A 104 -4.48 14.41 7.22
CA SER A 104 -3.53 14.56 8.31
C SER A 104 -2.19 15.14 7.82
N HIS A 105 -1.14 15.00 8.62
CA HIS A 105 0.21 15.50 8.39
C HIS A 105 1.24 14.53 9.00
N GLY A 106 2.47 14.58 8.52
CA GLY A 106 3.58 13.72 8.90
C GLY A 106 4.06 12.85 7.74
N ALA A 107 5.36 12.55 7.75
CA ALA A 107 5.98 11.66 6.77
C ALA A 107 5.92 10.20 7.23
N GLY A 108 5.80 9.28 6.28
CA GLY A 108 5.79 7.84 6.49
C GLY A 108 4.65 7.14 5.76
N GLN A 109 4.42 5.89 6.13
CA GLN A 109 3.50 5.02 5.42
C GLN A 109 2.04 5.22 5.84
N VAL A 110 1.16 5.37 4.86
CA VAL A 110 -0.30 5.36 5.04
C VAL A 110 -0.87 4.08 4.45
N CYS A 111 -1.64 3.34 5.24
CA CYS A 111 -2.25 2.07 4.87
C CYS A 111 -3.77 2.12 5.00
N VAL A 112 -4.45 1.40 4.12
CA VAL A 112 -5.88 1.08 4.24
C VAL A 112 -6.00 -0.43 4.34
N GLU A 113 -6.84 -0.92 5.25
CA GLU A 113 -7.13 -2.34 5.44
C GLU A 113 -8.64 -2.56 5.33
N LEU A 114 -9.05 -3.51 4.51
CA LEU A 114 -10.45 -3.93 4.42
C LEU A 114 -10.67 -5.15 5.31
N VAL A 115 -11.45 -4.97 6.38
CA VAL A 115 -11.84 -6.06 7.29
C VAL A 115 -13.25 -6.49 6.94
N THR A 116 -13.42 -7.75 6.56
CA THR A 116 -14.70 -8.31 6.16
C THR A 116 -15.14 -9.42 7.12
N THR A 117 -16.43 -9.79 7.07
CA THR A 117 -16.94 -10.96 7.81
C THR A 117 -16.25 -12.27 7.47
N ASN A 118 -15.58 -12.37 6.31
CA ASN A 118 -14.83 -13.54 5.87
C ASN A 118 -13.32 -13.44 6.16
N GLY A 119 -12.86 -12.36 6.80
CA GLY A 119 -11.45 -12.07 7.07
C GLY A 119 -10.96 -10.77 6.42
N THR A 120 -9.66 -10.54 6.44
CA THR A 120 -9.04 -9.35 5.83
C THR A 120 -8.85 -9.53 4.33
N ALA A 121 -9.28 -8.53 3.56
CA ALA A 121 -9.26 -8.49 2.10
C ALA A 121 -8.23 -7.47 1.61
N GLY A 122 -7.00 -7.57 2.12
CA GLY A 122 -5.89 -6.74 1.67
C GLY A 122 -5.60 -5.50 2.50
N LYS A 123 -4.35 -5.06 2.40
CA LYS A 123 -3.79 -3.93 3.13
C LYS A 123 -2.81 -3.12 2.27
N PRO A 124 -3.28 -2.40 1.23
CA PRO A 124 -2.40 -1.52 0.47
C PRO A 124 -1.84 -0.41 1.36
N CYS A 125 -0.58 -0.07 1.13
CA CYS A 125 0.12 1.01 1.81
C CYS A 125 0.89 1.85 0.79
N VAL A 126 0.94 3.16 1.02
CA VAL A 126 1.69 4.12 0.20
C VAL A 126 2.47 5.07 1.10
N GLU A 127 3.64 5.51 0.65
CA GLU A 127 4.50 6.45 1.40
C GLU A 127 4.07 7.90 1.16
N VAL A 128 4.15 8.70 2.22
CA VAL A 128 4.05 10.17 2.18
C VAL A 128 5.39 10.75 2.62
N SER A 129 5.96 11.62 1.81
CA SER A 129 7.25 12.28 2.05
C SER A 129 7.13 13.79 2.16
#